data_AF-A0A936NK25-F1
#
_entry.id   AF-A0A936NK25-F1
#
_cell.length_a   1.000
_cell.length_b   1.000
_cell.length_c   1.000
_cell.angle_alpha   90.00
_cell.angle_beta   90.00
_cell.angle_gamma   90.00
#
_symmetry.space_group_name_H-M   'P 1'
#
loop_
_entity.id
_entity.type
_entity.pdbx_description
1 polymer ?
#
loop_
_entity_poly.entity_id
_entity_poly.type
_entity_poly.pdbx_seq_one_letter_code
_entity_poly.pdbx_strand_id
1 'polypeptide(L)'
;MTGRTQIGLILGLMAGLSIGSHPVLAIEVNLSLEDARKALETGRVPMEKANSPEDVKKVLQQASLESRVGADPEKEPCGASAILRTKHYRLEAFGRQEAAESKKRKTDVRMPEEFIQKVMDMPNMELEVQLCGDDEYFAEGALIELHQGSKRVKPIDIGKAERGRKNEGNGPAYRSRFTSVFAYEQFDPNATSVFVVNLQDGQEIRIPAELSKVK
;
A
#
# COMPACT_ATOMS: atom_id res chain seq x y z
N MET A 1 -51.76 -11.20 51.30
CA MET A 1 -51.79 -12.25 50.25
C MET A 1 -52.07 -11.55 48.93
N THR A 2 -51.03 -11.12 48.20
CA THR A 2 -50.46 -11.83 47.02
C THR A 2 -51.51 -12.02 45.92
N GLY A 3 -51.40 -11.49 44.69
CA GLY A 3 -50.29 -10.83 44.03
C GLY A 3 -50.65 -10.29 42.64
N ARG A 4 -49.62 -9.67 42.05
CA ARG A 4 -49.49 -9.00 40.75
C ARG A 4 -50.06 -9.77 39.55
N THR A 5 -50.60 -9.04 38.58
CA THR A 5 -50.62 -9.46 37.17
C THR A 5 -49.93 -8.36 36.35
N GLN A 6 -48.67 -8.61 35.97
CA GLN A 6 -47.91 -7.77 35.04
C GLN A 6 -48.24 -8.22 33.61
N ILE A 7 -48.66 -7.28 32.77
CA ILE A 7 -48.77 -7.46 31.32
C ILE A 7 -47.35 -7.36 30.76
N GLY A 8 -46.83 -8.47 30.25
CA GLY A 8 -45.55 -8.55 29.58
C GLY A 8 -45.66 -8.01 28.15
N LEU A 9 -44.85 -6.99 27.83
CA LEU A 9 -44.65 -6.50 26.48
C LEU A 9 -43.14 -6.62 26.18
N ILE A 10 -42.76 -7.72 25.55
CA ILE A 10 -41.37 -7.93 25.09
C ILE A 10 -41.27 -7.35 23.68
N LEU A 11 -40.75 -6.12 23.59
CA LEU A 11 -40.21 -5.55 22.37
C LEU A 11 -38.80 -6.14 22.15
N GLY A 12 -38.70 -7.11 21.26
CA GLY A 12 -37.43 -7.63 20.77
C GLY A 12 -36.79 -6.64 19.81
N LEU A 13 -35.82 -5.84 20.29
CA LEU A 13 -34.93 -5.08 19.42
C LEU A 13 -33.89 -6.03 18.82
N MET A 14 -34.04 -6.36 17.54
CA MET A 14 -32.96 -6.88 16.71
C MET A 14 -31.97 -5.76 16.44
N ALA A 15 -30.94 -5.66 17.28
CA ALA A 15 -29.75 -4.87 16.96
C ALA A 15 -28.96 -5.61 15.87
N GLY A 16 -29.24 -5.26 14.61
CA GLY A 16 -28.41 -5.66 13.49
C GLY A 16 -27.01 -5.08 13.69
N LEU A 17 -26.04 -5.96 13.94
CA LEU A 17 -24.63 -5.64 13.81
C LEU A 17 -24.36 -5.34 12.33
N SER A 18 -24.42 -4.06 11.97
CA SER A 18 -23.72 -3.56 10.79
C SER A 18 -22.22 -3.68 11.08
N ILE A 19 -21.66 -4.86 10.82
CA ILE A 19 -20.23 -5.02 10.62
C ILE A 19 -19.94 -4.21 9.36
N GLY A 20 -19.53 -2.95 9.56
CA GLY A 20 -18.99 -2.13 8.49
C GLY A 20 -17.84 -2.91 7.88
N SER A 21 -18.05 -3.42 6.67
CA SER A 21 -16.97 -3.92 5.83
C SER A 21 -16.08 -2.72 5.57
N HIS A 22 -14.96 -2.62 6.30
CA HIS A 22 -13.92 -1.69 5.89
C HIS A 22 -13.49 -2.14 4.48
N PRO A 23 -13.66 -1.30 3.45
CA PRO A 23 -13.24 -1.67 2.11
C PRO A 23 -11.75 -2.00 2.16
N VAL A 24 -11.37 -3.11 1.54
CA VAL A 24 -9.95 -3.45 1.36
C VAL A 24 -9.42 -2.55 0.25
N LEU A 25 -8.98 -1.35 0.65
CA LEU A 25 -8.62 -0.24 -0.24
C LEU A 25 -7.50 -0.61 -1.23
N ALA A 26 -6.57 -1.50 -0.84
CA ALA A 26 -5.43 -1.84 -1.69
C ALA A 26 -5.77 -2.56 -3.00
N ILE A 27 -6.88 -3.30 -3.04
CA ILE A 27 -7.29 -4.12 -4.19
C ILE A 27 -8.67 -3.64 -4.68
N GLU A 28 -8.93 -2.35 -4.53
CA GLU A 28 -10.16 -1.79 -5.09
C GLU A 28 -10.04 -1.69 -6.61
N VAL A 29 -10.58 -2.72 -7.28
CA VAL A 29 -10.63 -2.79 -8.75
C VAL A 29 -11.48 -1.63 -9.28
N ASN A 30 -12.59 -1.34 -8.62
CA ASN A 30 -13.60 -0.37 -9.03
C ASN A 30 -13.65 0.81 -8.06
N LEU A 31 -12.71 1.73 -8.18
CA LEU A 31 -12.68 2.96 -7.40
C LEU A 31 -13.73 3.94 -7.96
N SER A 32 -14.57 4.52 -7.09
CA SER A 32 -15.54 5.55 -7.51
C SER A 32 -14.86 6.91 -7.73
N LEU A 33 -15.48 7.80 -8.53
CA LEU A 33 -14.95 9.15 -8.73
C LEU A 33 -14.91 9.97 -7.43
N GLU A 34 -15.89 9.78 -6.54
CA GLU A 34 -15.95 10.43 -5.24
C GLU A 34 -14.79 9.96 -4.35
N ASP A 35 -14.57 8.65 -4.25
CA ASP A 35 -13.48 8.07 -3.47
C ASP A 35 -12.12 8.45 -4.05
N ALA A 36 -12.00 8.55 -5.37
CA ALA A 36 -10.78 8.99 -6.02
C ALA A 36 -10.44 10.47 -5.70
N ARG A 37 -11.44 11.35 -5.70
CA ARG A 37 -11.28 12.76 -5.26
C ARG A 37 -10.90 12.83 -3.78
N LYS A 38 -11.53 12.00 -2.94
CA LYS A 38 -11.20 11.91 -1.52
C LYS A 38 -9.78 11.39 -1.28
N ALA A 39 -9.29 10.45 -2.08
CA ALA A 39 -7.91 9.98 -2.01
C ALA A 39 -6.92 11.12 -2.35
N LEU A 40 -7.20 11.89 -3.40
CA LEU A 40 -6.40 13.09 -3.71
C LEU A 40 -6.34 14.07 -2.54
N GLU A 41 -7.50 14.40 -1.97
CA GLU A 41 -7.58 15.30 -0.81
C GLU A 41 -6.83 14.76 0.41
N THR A 42 -6.92 13.45 0.65
CA THR A 42 -6.22 12.76 1.74
C THR A 42 -4.70 12.92 1.62
N GLY A 43 -4.15 12.82 0.39
CA GLY A 43 -2.74 13.11 0.14
C GLY A 43 -2.40 14.60 0.26
N ARG A 44 -3.26 15.47 -0.26
CA ARG A 44 -3.06 16.94 -0.32
C ARG A 44 -3.00 17.59 1.06
N VAL A 45 -4.00 17.35 1.90
CA VAL A 45 -4.24 18.11 3.15
C VAL A 45 -3.05 18.07 4.12
N PRO A 46 -2.44 16.90 4.42
CA PRO A 46 -1.27 16.85 5.30
C PRO A 46 -0.07 17.60 4.72
N MET A 47 0.12 17.55 3.40
CA MET A 47 1.25 18.21 2.73
C MET A 47 1.11 19.73 2.70
N GLU A 48 -0.10 20.27 2.55
CA GLU A 48 -0.34 21.72 2.66
C GLU A 48 0.01 22.25 4.06
N LYS A 49 -0.33 21.48 5.09
CA LYS A 49 -0.07 21.79 6.50
C LYS A 49 1.41 21.65 6.90
N ALA A 50 2.21 20.90 6.13
CA ALA A 50 3.63 20.71 6.41
C ALA A 50 4.41 22.01 6.14
N ASN A 51 5.01 22.59 7.17
CA ASN A 51 5.69 23.89 7.09
C ASN A 51 7.22 23.80 7.22
N SER A 52 7.74 22.60 7.50
CA SER A 52 9.16 22.31 7.62
C SER A 52 9.56 21.08 6.81
N PRO A 53 10.85 20.93 6.45
CA PRO A 53 11.36 19.68 5.86
C PRO A 53 11.05 18.44 6.70
N GLU A 54 11.05 18.58 8.03
CA GLU A 54 10.74 17.52 8.98
C GLU A 54 9.26 17.09 8.90
N ASP A 55 8.34 18.04 8.75
CA ASP A 55 6.91 17.73 8.56
C ASP A 55 6.68 17.02 7.22
N VAL A 56 7.33 17.48 6.16
CA VAL A 56 7.27 16.82 4.84
C VAL A 56 7.78 15.39 4.94
N LYS A 57 8.91 15.19 5.61
CA LYS A 57 9.48 13.85 5.84
C LYS A 57 8.49 12.95 6.57
N LYS A 58 7.85 13.43 7.64
CA LYS A 58 6.82 12.67 8.38
C LYS A 58 5.63 12.29 7.52
N VAL A 59 5.12 13.22 6.69
CA VAL A 59 4.01 12.94 5.77
C VAL A 59 4.39 11.83 4.78
N LEU A 60 5.59 11.89 4.21
CA LEU A 60 6.07 10.89 3.25
C LEU A 60 6.35 9.53 3.92
N GLN A 61 6.90 9.53 5.14
CA GLN A 61 7.12 8.32 5.93
C GLN A 61 5.79 7.63 6.25
N GLN A 62 4.81 8.38 6.75
CA GLN A 62 3.48 7.85 7.04
C GLN A 62 2.82 7.26 5.79
N ALA A 63 2.85 7.97 4.67
CA ALA A 63 2.31 7.48 3.40
C ALA A 63 2.98 6.18 2.93
N SER A 64 4.29 6.04 3.15
CA SER A 64 5.01 4.81 2.81
C SER A 64 4.63 3.64 3.73
N LEU A 65 4.25 3.89 4.99
CA LEU A 65 3.87 2.83 5.93
C LEU A 65 2.48 2.26 5.59
N GLU A 66 1.54 3.12 5.21
CA GLU A 66 0.15 2.72 4.91
C GLU A 66 0.01 1.82 3.67
N SER A 67 0.99 1.88 2.76
CA SER A 67 1.03 1.08 1.53
C SER A 67 2.04 -0.08 1.58
N ARG A 68 2.71 -0.29 2.72
CA ARG A 68 3.79 -1.26 2.86
C ARG A 68 3.30 -2.60 3.40
N VAL A 69 3.95 -3.66 2.92
CA VAL A 69 3.87 -5.01 3.46
C VAL A 69 5.27 -5.53 3.82
N GLY A 70 5.31 -6.56 4.68
CA GLY A 70 6.55 -7.11 5.21
C GLY A 70 7.13 -6.28 6.35
N ALA A 71 8.46 -6.18 6.38
CA ALA A 71 9.17 -5.55 7.47
C ALA A 71 8.92 -4.04 7.57
N ASP A 72 8.87 -3.55 8.81
CA ASP A 72 8.82 -2.14 9.15
C ASP A 72 10.26 -1.59 9.15
N PRO A 73 10.63 -0.67 8.23
CA PRO A 73 12.00 -0.20 8.09
C PRO A 73 12.50 0.60 9.30
N GLU A 74 11.62 1.06 10.19
CA GLU A 74 12.04 1.72 11.43
C GLU A 74 12.43 0.73 12.53
N LYS A 75 11.88 -0.49 12.48
CA LYS A 75 12.18 -1.57 13.45
C LYS A 75 13.22 -2.54 12.90
N GLU A 76 13.14 -2.82 11.61
CA GLU A 76 13.99 -3.77 10.90
C GLU A 76 14.49 -3.13 9.59
N PRO A 77 15.55 -2.30 9.65
CA PRO A 77 16.02 -1.51 8.51
C PRO A 77 16.39 -2.32 7.25
N CYS A 78 16.72 -3.60 7.42
CA CYS A 78 17.03 -4.53 6.33
C CYS A 78 16.05 -5.69 6.17
N GLY A 79 14.90 -5.62 6.84
CA GLY A 79 13.85 -6.60 6.63
C GLY A 79 13.24 -6.46 5.24
N ALA A 80 12.91 -7.59 4.62
CA ALA A 80 12.30 -7.62 3.30
C ALA A 80 10.91 -6.98 3.34
N SER A 81 10.65 -6.05 2.44
CA SER A 81 9.38 -5.34 2.38
C SER A 81 9.03 -4.95 0.97
N ALA A 82 7.77 -4.61 0.75
CA ALA A 82 7.31 -4.08 -0.52
C ALA A 82 6.29 -2.97 -0.31
N ILE A 83 6.23 -2.03 -1.25
CA ILE A 83 5.24 -0.94 -1.30
C ILE A 83 4.29 -1.25 -2.45
N LEU A 84 2.99 -1.34 -2.13
CA LEU A 84 1.94 -1.50 -3.11
C LEU A 84 1.52 -0.12 -3.61
N ARG A 85 1.78 0.16 -4.89
CA ARG A 85 1.38 1.42 -5.53
C ARG A 85 -0.04 1.29 -6.07
N THR A 86 -0.99 1.22 -5.14
CA THR A 86 -2.44 1.10 -5.35
C THR A 86 -3.00 2.31 -6.11
N LYS A 87 -4.26 2.24 -6.59
CA LYS A 87 -4.94 3.41 -7.18
C LYS A 87 -5.02 4.55 -6.16
N HIS A 88 -5.39 4.23 -4.93
CA HIS A 88 -5.38 5.15 -3.79
C HIS A 88 -4.00 5.76 -3.56
N TYR A 89 -2.95 4.94 -3.47
CA TYR A 89 -1.58 5.42 -3.31
C TYR A 89 -1.17 6.42 -4.39
N ARG A 90 -1.48 6.12 -5.67
CA ARG A 90 -1.14 7.00 -6.80
C ARG A 90 -1.88 8.34 -6.74
N LEU A 91 -3.16 8.32 -6.39
CA LEU A 91 -3.97 9.52 -6.21
C LEU A 91 -3.46 10.36 -5.03
N GLU A 92 -3.23 9.75 -3.88
CA GLU A 92 -2.68 10.47 -2.74
C GLU A 92 -1.27 11.03 -3.01
N ALA A 93 -0.42 10.26 -3.70
CA ALA A 93 0.92 10.70 -4.09
C ALA A 93 0.86 11.92 -5.00
N PHE A 94 -0.07 11.93 -5.96
CA PHE A 94 -0.32 13.09 -6.81
C PHE A 94 -0.84 14.27 -5.99
N GLY A 95 -1.80 14.06 -5.08
CA GLY A 95 -2.30 15.11 -4.19
C GLY A 95 -1.20 15.74 -3.34
N ARG A 96 -0.28 14.93 -2.80
CA ARG A 96 0.93 15.40 -2.10
C ARG A 96 1.83 16.23 -3.03
N GLN A 97 2.08 15.74 -4.24
CA GLN A 97 2.94 16.43 -5.20
C GLN A 97 2.36 17.80 -5.58
N GLU A 98 1.09 17.85 -5.97
CA GLU A 98 0.44 19.10 -6.36
C GLU A 98 0.36 20.08 -5.18
N ALA A 99 0.12 19.63 -3.95
CA ALA A 99 0.19 20.49 -2.77
C ALA A 99 1.58 21.13 -2.60
N ALA A 100 2.64 20.31 -2.71
CA ALA A 100 4.01 20.79 -2.57
C ALA A 100 4.40 21.76 -3.69
N GLU A 101 4.02 21.47 -4.93
CA GLU A 101 4.30 22.33 -6.08
C GLU A 101 3.51 23.64 -6.04
N SER A 102 2.23 23.57 -5.69
CA SER A 102 1.34 24.74 -5.61
C SER A 102 1.80 25.69 -4.50
N LYS A 103 2.22 25.16 -3.34
CA LYS A 103 2.83 25.94 -2.26
C LYS A 103 4.10 26.67 -2.70
N LYS A 104 4.97 26.01 -3.48
CA LYS A 104 6.18 26.63 -4.06
C LYS A 104 5.84 27.74 -5.05
N ARG A 105 4.79 27.54 -5.87
CA ARG A 105 4.38 28.48 -6.93
C ARG A 105 3.38 29.55 -6.46
N LYS A 106 2.86 29.45 -5.23
CA LYS A 106 1.78 30.29 -4.68
C LYS A 106 0.53 30.28 -5.56
N THR A 107 0.17 29.11 -6.06
CA THR A 107 -1.03 28.87 -6.87
C THR A 107 -1.99 27.93 -6.15
N ASP A 108 -3.22 27.84 -6.64
CA ASP A 108 -4.18 26.85 -6.15
C ASP A 108 -3.79 25.43 -6.58
N VAL A 109 -4.15 24.45 -5.77
CA VAL A 109 -3.92 23.03 -6.05
C VAL A 109 -4.84 22.56 -7.18
N ARG A 110 -4.25 21.96 -8.21
CA ARG A 110 -4.99 21.44 -9.36
C ARG A 110 -5.46 20.02 -9.09
N MET A 111 -6.66 19.70 -9.53
CA MET A 111 -7.23 18.35 -9.51
C MET A 111 -7.73 17.98 -10.91
N PRO A 112 -6.83 17.56 -11.81
CA PRO A 112 -7.21 17.26 -13.18
C PRO A 112 -8.02 15.96 -13.25
N GLU A 113 -9.28 16.07 -13.69
CA GLU A 113 -10.18 14.91 -13.83
C GLU A 113 -9.64 13.84 -14.78
N GLU A 114 -8.92 14.24 -15.82
CA GLU A 114 -8.25 13.31 -16.75
C GLU A 114 -7.24 12.41 -16.04
N PHE A 115 -6.49 12.95 -15.07
CA PHE A 115 -5.56 12.14 -14.29
C PHE A 115 -6.29 11.17 -13.36
N ILE A 116 -7.37 11.65 -12.73
CA ILE A 116 -8.21 10.82 -11.86
C ILE A 116 -8.75 9.63 -12.65
N GLN A 117 -9.35 9.90 -13.80
CA GLN A 117 -9.91 8.87 -14.68
C GLN A 117 -8.82 7.90 -15.15
N LYS A 118 -7.65 8.41 -15.55
CA LYS A 118 -6.52 7.56 -15.95
C LYS A 118 -6.09 6.61 -14.84
N VAL A 119 -6.06 7.04 -13.59
CA VAL A 119 -5.69 6.17 -12.45
C VAL A 119 -6.81 5.17 -12.13
N MET A 120 -8.06 5.60 -12.19
CA MET A 120 -9.23 4.72 -12.02
C MET A 120 -9.26 3.61 -13.07
N ASP A 121 -8.83 3.91 -14.31
CA ASP A 121 -8.82 2.95 -15.41
C ASP A 121 -7.57 2.06 -15.44
N MET A 122 -6.62 2.20 -14.50
CA MET A 122 -5.43 1.34 -14.46
C MET A 122 -5.82 -0.11 -14.13
N PRO A 123 -5.51 -1.08 -15.00
CA PRO A 123 -5.83 -2.49 -14.74
C PRO A 123 -4.80 -3.16 -13.83
N ASN A 124 -3.64 -2.52 -13.63
CA ASN A 124 -2.47 -3.12 -13.01
C ASN A 124 -1.99 -2.31 -11.80
N MET A 125 -1.55 -3.04 -10.78
CA MET A 125 -0.85 -2.51 -9.61
C MET A 125 0.65 -2.70 -9.79
N GLU A 126 1.42 -1.69 -9.40
CA GLU A 126 2.88 -1.80 -9.31
C GLU A 126 3.28 -2.09 -7.87
N LEU A 127 4.22 -3.00 -7.68
CA LEU A 127 4.80 -3.37 -6.40
C LEU A 127 6.29 -3.03 -6.44
N GLU A 128 6.73 -2.14 -5.56
CA GLU A 128 8.15 -1.85 -5.37
C GLU A 128 8.68 -2.73 -4.23
N VAL A 129 9.54 -3.68 -4.56
CA VAL A 129 10.19 -4.57 -3.59
C VAL A 129 11.49 -3.94 -3.13
N GLN A 130 11.77 -3.98 -1.83
CA GLN A 130 13.02 -3.54 -1.25
C GLN A 130 13.66 -4.68 -0.45
N LEU A 131 14.91 -4.99 -0.79
CA LEU A 131 15.69 -6.05 -0.17
C LEU A 131 17.06 -5.52 0.28
N CYS A 132 17.68 -6.22 1.22
CA CYS A 132 19.07 -6.04 1.60
C CYS A 132 19.89 -7.30 1.26
N GLY A 133 21.16 -7.10 0.91
CA GLY A 133 22.10 -8.17 0.57
C GLY A 133 23.55 -7.71 0.73
N ASP A 134 24.51 -8.63 0.58
CA ASP A 134 25.93 -8.36 0.80
C ASP A 134 26.70 -7.96 -0.46
N ASP A 135 26.09 -8.14 -1.64
CA ASP A 135 26.63 -7.74 -2.93
C ASP A 135 25.79 -6.61 -3.56
N GLU A 136 26.37 -5.81 -4.45
CA GLU A 136 25.65 -4.69 -5.09
C GLU A 136 24.72 -5.12 -6.23
N TYR A 137 24.85 -6.34 -6.75
CA TYR A 137 24.02 -6.94 -7.80
C TYR A 137 23.20 -8.14 -7.30
N PHE A 138 23.15 -8.39 -5.99
CA PHE A 138 22.48 -9.57 -5.41
C PHE A 138 21.02 -9.78 -5.84
N ALA A 139 20.30 -8.69 -6.15
CA ALA A 139 18.90 -8.72 -6.58
C ALA A 139 18.73 -8.80 -8.11
N GLU A 140 19.82 -8.83 -8.88
CA GLU A 140 19.76 -8.95 -10.34
C GLU A 140 19.08 -10.27 -10.73
N GLY A 141 18.10 -10.17 -11.63
CA GLY A 141 17.32 -11.32 -12.08
C GLY A 141 16.42 -11.97 -11.02
N ALA A 142 16.16 -11.28 -9.90
CA ALA A 142 15.18 -11.73 -8.92
C ALA A 142 13.81 -11.93 -9.58
N LEU A 143 13.16 -13.05 -9.23
CA LEU A 143 11.80 -13.37 -9.65
C LEU A 143 10.86 -13.20 -8.46
N ILE A 144 9.62 -12.80 -8.72
CA ILE A 144 8.60 -12.65 -7.67
C ILE A 144 7.29 -13.29 -8.10
N GLU A 145 6.61 -13.91 -7.13
CA GLU A 145 5.24 -14.39 -7.25
C GLU A 145 4.42 -13.94 -6.02
N LEU A 146 3.11 -13.80 -6.18
CA LEU A 146 2.19 -13.66 -5.06
C LEU A 146 1.53 -15.01 -4.78
N HIS A 147 1.64 -15.48 -3.55
CA HIS A 147 0.99 -16.72 -3.09
C HIS A 147 -0.20 -16.35 -2.20
N GLN A 148 -1.39 -16.82 -2.58
CA GLN A 148 -2.65 -16.62 -1.85
C GLN A 148 -3.31 -17.98 -1.63
N GLY A 149 -3.03 -18.62 -0.49
CA GLY A 149 -3.42 -20.01 -0.25
C GLY A 149 -2.80 -20.96 -1.29
N SER A 150 -3.65 -21.64 -2.07
CA SER A 150 -3.21 -22.52 -3.18
C SER A 150 -2.98 -21.78 -4.49
N LYS A 151 -3.42 -20.52 -4.60
CA LYS A 151 -3.27 -19.71 -5.82
C LYS A 151 -1.87 -19.12 -5.87
N ARG A 152 -1.20 -19.26 -7.01
CA ARG A 152 0.05 -18.58 -7.33
C ARG A 152 -0.20 -17.61 -8.47
N VAL A 153 0.04 -16.34 -8.21
CA VAL A 153 -0.16 -15.24 -9.15
C VAL A 153 1.21 -14.78 -9.62
N LYS A 154 1.41 -14.82 -10.94
CA LYS A 154 2.64 -14.33 -11.57
C LYS A 154 2.49 -12.86 -11.94
N PRO A 155 3.55 -12.05 -11.86
CA PRO A 155 3.52 -10.70 -12.36
C PRO A 155 3.42 -10.70 -13.89
N ILE A 156 2.83 -9.63 -14.42
CA ILE A 156 2.79 -9.29 -15.85
C ILE A 156 4.20 -8.89 -16.31
N ASP A 157 4.91 -8.14 -15.48
CA ASP A 157 6.25 -7.63 -15.78
C ASP A 157 7.08 -7.52 -14.50
N ILE A 158 8.39 -7.65 -14.64
CA ILE A 158 9.37 -7.46 -13.56
C ILE A 158 10.44 -6.50 -14.08
N GLY A 159 10.51 -5.32 -13.46
CA GLY A 159 11.55 -4.35 -13.73
C GLY A 159 12.91 -4.84 -13.29
N LYS A 160 13.96 -4.34 -13.95
CA LYS A 160 15.35 -4.64 -13.55
C LYS A 160 15.60 -4.12 -12.14
N ALA A 161 16.30 -4.92 -11.33
CA ALA A 161 16.76 -4.47 -10.03
C ALA A 161 17.75 -3.32 -10.17
N GLU A 162 17.58 -2.31 -9.32
CA GLU A 162 18.54 -1.23 -9.16
C GLU A 162 19.85 -1.81 -8.59
N ARG A 163 20.99 -1.23 -9.01
CA ARG A 163 22.25 -1.48 -8.33
C ARG A 163 22.12 -1.10 -6.86
N GLY A 164 22.58 -2.00 -5.98
CA GLY A 164 22.53 -1.86 -4.55
C GLY A 164 23.19 -0.57 -4.07
N ARG A 165 22.48 0.19 -3.25
CA ARG A 165 23.03 1.34 -2.53
C ARG A 165 23.59 0.87 -1.20
N LYS A 166 24.76 1.38 -0.81
CA LYS A 166 25.38 1.02 0.46
C LYS A 166 24.48 1.40 1.63
N ASN A 167 24.28 0.48 2.55
CA ASN A 167 23.65 0.75 3.83
C ASN A 167 24.68 1.35 4.80
N GLU A 168 24.20 2.18 5.72
CA GLU A 168 24.98 2.62 6.87
C GLU A 168 24.63 1.71 8.07
N GLY A 169 25.62 1.14 8.74
CA GLY A 169 25.44 0.36 9.96
C GLY A 169 25.91 -1.11 9.88
N ASN A 170 25.49 -1.90 10.87
CA ASN A 170 25.80 -3.33 10.97
C ASN A 170 24.67 -4.14 10.29
N GLY A 171 25.02 -5.05 9.38
CA GLY A 171 24.07 -5.86 8.62
C GLY A 171 24.48 -5.97 7.15
N PRO A 172 23.57 -6.41 6.26
CA PRO A 172 23.90 -6.54 4.86
C PRO A 172 24.35 -5.22 4.23
N ALA A 173 25.41 -5.28 3.43
CA ALA A 173 26.13 -4.11 2.96
C ALA A 173 25.34 -3.21 1.99
N TYR A 174 24.37 -3.78 1.27
CA TYR A 174 23.64 -3.11 0.21
C TYR A 174 22.13 -3.25 0.36
N ARG A 175 21.41 -2.27 -0.19
CA ARG A 175 19.96 -2.27 -0.37
C ARG A 175 19.64 -2.07 -1.83
N SER A 176 18.86 -2.97 -2.41
CA SER A 176 18.38 -2.89 -3.79
C SER A 176 16.86 -2.83 -3.81
N ARG A 177 16.33 -2.34 -4.95
CA ARG A 177 14.91 -2.27 -5.24
C ARG A 177 14.64 -2.77 -6.64
N PHE A 178 13.49 -3.36 -6.84
CA PHE A 178 12.95 -3.64 -8.17
C PHE A 178 11.45 -3.47 -8.15
N THR A 179 10.85 -3.27 -9.32
CA THR A 179 9.40 -3.17 -9.47
C THR A 179 8.85 -4.44 -10.10
N SER A 180 7.60 -4.76 -9.79
CA SER A 180 6.84 -5.78 -10.49
C SER A 180 5.41 -5.31 -10.69
N VAL A 181 4.77 -5.79 -11.74
CA VAL A 181 3.44 -5.36 -12.14
C VAL A 181 2.49 -6.54 -12.05
N PHE A 182 1.37 -6.39 -11.37
CA PHE A 182 0.35 -7.42 -11.22
C PHE A 182 -1.02 -6.90 -11.67
N ALA A 183 -1.87 -7.74 -12.25
CA ALA A 183 -3.24 -7.37 -12.60
C ALA A 183 -4.10 -7.29 -11.32
N TYR A 184 -4.87 -6.21 -11.13
CA TYR A 184 -5.74 -6.05 -9.97
C TYR A 184 -6.73 -7.21 -9.80
N GLU A 185 -7.31 -7.70 -10.90
CA GLU A 185 -8.29 -8.78 -10.92
C GLU A 185 -7.75 -10.13 -10.40
N GLN A 186 -6.43 -10.29 -10.30
CA GLN A 186 -5.80 -11.53 -9.85
C GLN A 186 -5.66 -11.61 -8.33
N PHE A 187 -5.86 -10.51 -7.60
CA PHE A 187 -5.73 -10.48 -6.16
C PHE A 187 -7.03 -10.88 -5.47
N ASP A 188 -6.92 -11.70 -4.44
CA ASP A 188 -7.95 -11.87 -3.42
C ASP A 188 -7.62 -10.98 -2.20
N PRO A 189 -8.38 -9.91 -1.91
CA PRO A 189 -8.10 -9.01 -0.77
C PRO A 189 -8.21 -9.65 0.60
N ASN A 190 -8.92 -10.77 0.71
CA ASN A 190 -9.21 -11.42 1.99
C ASN A 190 -8.33 -12.65 2.23
N ALA A 191 -7.58 -13.10 1.21
CA ALA A 191 -6.68 -14.22 1.35
C ALA A 191 -5.40 -13.85 2.10
N THR A 192 -4.95 -14.74 2.97
CA THR A 192 -3.58 -14.70 3.51
C THR A 192 -2.60 -14.71 2.35
N SER A 193 -1.81 -13.64 2.25
CA SER A 193 -0.99 -13.36 1.09
C SER A 193 0.48 -13.29 1.47
N VAL A 194 1.35 -13.82 0.60
CA VAL A 194 2.81 -13.74 0.75
C VAL A 194 3.41 -13.47 -0.61
N PHE A 195 4.22 -12.42 -0.73
CA PHE A 195 5.09 -12.28 -1.89
C PHE A 195 6.33 -13.15 -1.68
N VAL A 196 6.62 -14.01 -2.66
CA VAL A 196 7.76 -14.92 -2.64
C VAL A 196 8.74 -14.44 -3.70
N VAL A 197 9.91 -14.01 -3.26
CA VAL A 197 11.00 -13.56 -4.12
C VAL A 197 12.06 -14.65 -4.17
N ASN A 198 12.45 -15.06 -5.37
CA ASN A 198 13.54 -16.01 -5.59
C ASN A 198 14.71 -15.25 -6.20
N LEU A 199 15.85 -15.27 -5.52
CA LEU A 199 17.11 -14.70 -5.99
C LEU A 199 17.84 -15.70 -6.89
N GLN A 200 18.79 -15.21 -7.69
CA GLN A 200 19.55 -16.06 -8.63
C GLN A 200 20.44 -17.10 -7.95
N ASP A 201 20.85 -16.84 -6.71
CA ASP A 201 21.62 -17.77 -5.88
C ASP A 201 20.77 -18.90 -5.28
N GLY A 202 19.46 -18.90 -5.53
CA GLY A 202 18.50 -19.87 -5.03
C GLY A 202 17.89 -19.52 -3.67
N GLN A 203 18.23 -18.36 -3.09
CA GLN A 203 17.60 -17.91 -1.85
C GLN A 203 16.14 -17.51 -2.10
N GLU A 204 15.25 -18.03 -1.26
CA GLU A 204 13.84 -17.63 -1.20
C GLU A 204 13.64 -16.60 -0.08
N ILE A 205 13.03 -15.47 -0.40
CA ILE A 205 12.62 -14.44 0.54
C ILE A 205 11.09 -14.36 0.53
N ARG A 206 10.50 -14.39 1.73
CA ARG A 206 9.05 -14.36 1.91
C ARG A 206 8.66 -13.06 2.58
N ILE A 207 7.79 -12.29 1.94
CA ILE A 207 7.27 -11.02 2.43
C ILE A 207 5.79 -11.21 2.76
N PRO A 208 5.42 -11.39 4.04
CA PRO A 208 4.02 -11.47 4.44
C PRO A 208 3.26 -10.21 4.02
N ALA A 209 2.10 -10.41 3.39
CA ALA A 209 1.27 -9.34 2.85
C ALA A 209 -0.13 -9.42 3.45
N GLU A 210 -0.41 -8.55 4.42
CA GLU A 210 -1.75 -8.37 4.94
C GLU A 210 -2.48 -7.33 4.08
N LEU A 211 -2.92 -7.76 2.89
CA LEU A 211 -3.48 -6.85 1.87
C LEU A 211 -4.72 -6.08 2.35
N SER A 212 -5.47 -6.64 3.32
CA SER A 212 -6.59 -5.99 3.98
C SER A 212 -6.23 -4.76 4.83
N LYS A 213 -4.95 -4.62 5.20
CA LYS A 213 -4.43 -3.47 5.99
C LYS A 213 -3.78 -2.40 5.13
N VAL A 214 -3.61 -2.66 3.83
CA VAL A 214 -2.96 -1.75 2.89
C VAL A 214 -4.01 -0.80 2.31
N LYS A 215 -3.64 0.48 2.18
CA LYS A 215 -4.45 1.49 1.48
C LYS A 215 -4.07 1.61 0.01
#